data_AF-R0CM72-F1
#
_entry.id   AF-R0CM72-F1
#
_cell.length_a   1.000
_cell.length_b   1.000
_cell.length_c   1.000
_cell.angle_alpha   90.00
_cell.angle_beta   90.00
_cell.angle_gamma   90.00
#
_symmetry.space_group_name_H-M   'P 1'
#
loop_
_entity.id
_entity.type
_entity.pdbx_description
1 polymer ?
#
loop_
_entity_poly.entity_id
_entity_poly.type
_entity_poly.pdbx_seq_one_letter_code
_entity_poly.pdbx_strand_id
1 'polypeptide(L)' 'MKKFCVLCSSLQTSVPDDLIDQLRTLPGVQLNRVVSGTVSVYFDGTEADLLTLLAETGWSAFHVRVSQSRTYRLL' A
#
# COMPACT_ATOMS: atom_id res chain seq x y z
N MET A 1 8.24 -1.19 12.74
CA MET A 1 7.63 -0.66 11.50
C MET A 1 8.53 -0.81 10.28
N LYS A 2 8.07 -1.59 9.29
CA LYS A 2 8.72 -1.77 7.99
C LYS A 2 8.01 -0.91 6.95
N LYS A 3 8.73 -0.47 5.91
CA LYS A 3 8.13 0.24 4.78
C LYS A 3 7.68 -0.77 3.72
N PHE A 4 6.47 -0.61 3.21
CA PHE A 4 5.89 -1.39 2.12
C PHE A 4 5.49 -0.46 0.97
N CYS A 5 5.57 -0.99 -0.24
CA CYS A 5 5.00 -0.40 -1.44
C CYS A 5 3.78 -1.21 -1.84
N VAL A 6 2.66 -0.52 -2.01
CA VAL A 6 1.39 -1.02 -2.51
C VAL A 6 1.24 -0.47 -3.93
N LEU A 7 1.39 -1.33 -4.92
CA LEU A 7 1.24 -0.98 -6.34
C LEU A 7 -0.16 -1.40 -6.80
N CYS A 8 -0.92 -0.48 -7.36
CA CYS A 8 -2.16 -0.78 -8.04
C CYS A 8 -1.96 -0.65 -9.55
N SER A 9 -1.79 -1.77 -10.25
CA SER A 9 -1.54 -1.74 -11.71
C SER A 9 -2.74 -1.24 -12.52
N SER A 10 -3.95 -1.26 -11.94
CA SER A 10 -5.18 -0.78 -12.59
C SER A 10 -5.34 0.75 -12.52
N LEU A 11 -4.60 1.42 -11.63
CA LEU A 11 -4.69 2.86 -11.41
C LEU A 11 -3.41 3.54 -11.94
N GLN A 12 -3.36 3.74 -13.26
CA GLN A 12 -2.15 4.23 -13.94
C GLN A 12 -1.84 5.71 -13.69
N THR A 13 -2.84 6.52 -13.33
CA THR A 13 -2.69 7.99 -13.25
C THR A 13 -2.70 8.52 -11.82
N SER A 14 -3.64 8.08 -10.99
CA SER A 14 -3.75 8.52 -9.59
C SER A 14 -4.51 7.50 -8.76
N VAL A 15 -4.20 7.43 -7.47
CA VAL A 15 -4.98 6.63 -6.52
C VAL A 15 -6.10 7.53 -5.99
N PRO A 16 -7.38 7.13 -6.10
CA PRO A 16 -8.50 7.86 -5.53
C PRO A 16 -8.35 8.14 -4.04
N ASP A 17 -8.80 9.31 -3.59
CA ASP A 17 -8.66 9.76 -2.20
C ASP A 17 -9.39 8.84 -1.22
N ASP A 18 -10.52 8.24 -1.62
CA ASP A 18 -11.27 7.27 -0.81
C ASP A 18 -10.45 6.01 -0.48
N LEU A 19 -9.68 5.51 -1.46
CA LEU A 19 -8.77 4.37 -1.24
C LEU A 19 -7.59 4.77 -0.34
N ILE A 20 -7.10 6.01 -0.47
CA ILE A 20 -6.04 6.54 0.39
C ILE A 20 -6.53 6.66 1.84
N ASP A 21 -7.76 7.15 2.03
CA ASP A 21 -8.36 7.29 3.35
C ASP A 21 -8.62 5.94 4.01
N GLN A 22 -9.03 4.92 3.24
CA GLN A 22 -9.13 3.55 3.75
C GLN A 22 -7.79 3.06 4.33
N LEU A 23 -6.66 3.30 3.67
CA LEU A 23 -5.34 2.92 4.19
C LEU A 23 -5.02 3.59 5.53
N ARG A 24 -5.48 4.83 5.75
CA ARG A 24 -5.26 5.55 7.01
C ARG A 24 -6.10 4.98 8.16
N THR A 25 -7.22 4.32 7.85
CA THR A 25 -8.09 3.68 8.85
C THR A 25 -7.62 2.28 9.25
N LEU A 26 -6.71 1.67 8.48
CA LEU A 26 -6.24 0.32 8.75
C LEU A 26 -5.35 0.28 10.01
N PRO A 27 -5.56 -0.71 10.90
CA PRO A 27 -4.83 -0.80 12.15
C PRO A 27 -3.34 -1.03 11.89
N GLY A 28 -2.49 -0.19 12.50
CA GLY A 28 -1.03 -0.31 12.38
C GLY A 28 -0.45 0.13 11.04
N VAL A 29 -1.26 0.63 10.11
CA VAL A 29 -0.82 1.19 8.82
C VAL A 29 -0.65 2.70 8.96
N GLN A 30 0.50 3.21 8.52
CA GLN A 30 0.77 4.64 8.41
C GLN A 30 1.10 5.00 6.97
N LEU A 31 0.31 5.89 6.38
CA LEU A 31 0.57 6.39 5.03
C LEU A 31 1.87 7.21 5.00
N ASN A 32 2.79 6.88 4.08
CA ASN A 32 4.04 7.62 3.90
C ASN A 32 3.97 8.55 2.69
N ARG A 33 3.67 8.00 1.52
CA ARG A 33 3.66 8.75 0.26
C ARG A 33 2.77 8.08 -0.78
N VAL A 34 2.11 8.87 -1.62
CA VAL A 34 1.40 8.41 -2.82
C VAL A 34 2.08 9.01 -4.05
N VAL A 35 2.44 8.18 -5.04
CA VAL A 35 3.04 8.59 -6.31
C VAL A 35 2.45 7.75 -7.43
N SER A 36 1.71 8.37 -8.35
CA SER A 36 1.28 7.79 -9.64
C SER A 36 0.96 6.28 -9.60
N GLY A 37 -0.11 5.89 -8.88
CA GLY A 37 -0.55 4.49 -8.78
C GLY A 37 0.20 3.61 -7.77
N THR A 38 1.22 4.16 -7.11
CA THR A 38 1.98 3.50 -6.05
C THR A 38 1.78 4.21 -4.72
N VAL A 39 1.47 3.45 -3.67
CA VAL A 39 1.36 3.95 -2.29
C VAL A 39 2.44 3.33 -1.41
N SER A 40 3.24 4.16 -0.78
CA SER A 40 4.16 3.76 0.28
C SER A 40 3.46 3.86 1.63
N VAL A 41 3.51 2.78 2.40
CA VAL A 41 3.00 2.74 3.79
C VAL A 41 4.08 2.19 4.74
N TYR A 42 4.00 2.57 6.00
CA TYR A 42 4.67 1.87 7.09
C TYR A 42 3.66 0.94 7.75
N PHE A 43 4.07 -0.29 8.01
CA PHE A 43 3.24 -1.29 8.67
C PHE A 43 4.10 -2.18 9.56
N ASP A 44 3.55 -2.62 10.69
CA ASP A 44 4.23 -3.50 11.63
C ASP A 44 3.72 -4.93 11.51
N GLY A 45 4.12 -5.59 10.42
CA GLY A 45 3.73 -6.96 10.10
C GLY A 45 4.47 -7.51 8.89
N THR A 46 3.86 -8.49 8.23
CA THR A 46 4.37 -9.09 6.99
C THR A 46 3.62 -8.57 5.77
N GLU A 47 4.11 -8.89 4.57
CA GLU A 47 3.40 -8.59 3.30
C GLU A 47 2.04 -9.29 3.25
N ALA A 48 1.96 -10.52 3.76
CA ALA A 48 0.73 -11.31 3.79
C ALA A 48 -0.32 -10.67 4.70
N ASP A 49 0.07 -10.23 5.89
CA ASP A 49 -0.85 -9.54 6.82
C ASP A 49 -1.41 -8.26 6.20
N LEU A 50 -0.56 -7.48 5.52
CA LEU A 50 -0.99 -6.26 4.85
C LEU A 50 -1.92 -6.56 3.67
N LEU A 51 -1.66 -7.62 2.90
CA LEU A 51 -2.57 -8.09 1.84
C LEU A 51 -3.92 -8.53 2.38
N THR A 52 -3.95 -9.24 3.52
CA THR A 52 -5.19 -9.63 4.19
C THR A 52 -6.01 -8.41 4.62
N LEU A 53 -5.36 -7.41 5.22
CA LEU A 53 -6.04 -6.15 5.59
C LEU A 53 -6.61 -5.42 4.37
N LEU A 54 -5.88 -5.40 3.25
CA LEU A 54 -6.36 -4.78 2.01
C LEU A 54 -7.50 -5.56 1.36
N ALA A 55 -7.55 -6.88 1.52
CA ALA A 55 -8.62 -7.72 0.97
C ALA A 55 -9.99 -7.40 1.57
N GLU A 56 -10.05 -6.82 2.77
CA GLU A 56 -11.30 -6.38 3.43
C GLU A 56 -11.73 -4.96 3.02
N THR A 57 -11.00 -4.31 2.09
CA THR A 57 -11.24 -2.93 1.68
C THR A 57 -11.57 -2.81 0.19
N GLY A 58 -11.81 -1.60 -0.30
CA GLY A 58 -12.01 -1.32 -1.73
C GLY A 58 -10.80 -1.68 -2.60
N TRP A 59 -9.61 -1.86 -1.99
CA TRP A 59 -8.40 -2.30 -2.66
C TRP A 59 -8.52 -3.71 -3.26
N SER A 60 -9.39 -4.56 -2.71
CA SER A 60 -9.65 -5.92 -3.21
C SER A 60 -10.21 -5.97 -4.64
N ALA A 61 -10.87 -4.90 -5.09
CA ALA A 61 -11.39 -4.78 -6.46
C ALA A 61 -10.29 -4.56 -7.50
N PHE A 62 -9.06 -4.28 -7.08
CA PHE A 62 -7.94 -3.98 -7.95
C PHE A 62 -6.86 -5.06 -7.88
N HIS A 63 -6.05 -5.15 -8.95
CA HIS A 63 -4.87 -6.00 -8.93
C HIS A 63 -3.75 -5.29 -8.14
N VAL A 64 -3.74 -5.53 -6.83
CA VAL A 64 -2.81 -4.94 -5.87
C VAL A 64 -1.61 -5.84 -5.67
N ARG A 65 -0.41 -5.26 -5.73
CA ARG A 65 0.84 -5.92 -5.32
C ARG A 65 1.43 -5.22 -4.13
N VAL A 66 1.68 -5.98 -3.07
CA VAL A 66 2.41 -5.51 -1.90
C VAL A 66 3.83 -6.05 -1.98
N SER A 67 4.81 -5.19 -1.73
CA SER A 67 6.21 -5.61 -1.57
C SER A 67 6.86 -4.76 -0.52
N GLN A 68 7.65 -5.39 0.36
CA GLN A 68 8.45 -4.68 1.34
C GLN A 68 9.43 -3.79 0.58
N SER A 69 9.41 -2.49 0.87
CA SER A 69 10.40 -1.55 0.38
C SER A 69 11.71 -1.87 1.10
N ARG A 70 12.45 -2.84 0.56
CA ARG A 70 13.88 -2.95 0.85
C ARG A 70 14.46 -1.65 0.33
N THR A 71 15.11 -0.90 1.21
CA THR A 71 15.92 0.25 0.85
C THR A 71 16.85 -0.23 -0.25
N TYR A 72 16.50 -0.01 -1.52
CA TYR A 72 17.44 -0.14 -2.61
C TYR A 72 18.46 0.94 -2.32
N ARG A 73 19.56 0.56 -1.65
CA ARG A 73 20.82 1.26 -1.86
C ARG A 73 21.05 1.14 -3.36
N LEU A 74 20.73 2.22 -4.07
CA LEU A 74 21.34 2.48 -5.37
C LEU A 74 22.84 2.43 -5.09
N LEU A 75 23.45 1.29 -5.44
CA LEU A 75 24.89 1.18 -5.65
C LEU A 75 25.26 2.05 -6.85
#